data_AF-E7GQR3-F1
#
_entry.id   AF-E7GQR3-F1
#
_cell.length_a   1.000
_cell.length_b   1.000
_cell.length_c   1.000
_cell.angle_alpha   90.00
_cell.angle_beta   90.00
_cell.angle_gamma   90.00
#
_symmetry.space_group_name_H-M   'P 1'
#
loop_
_entity.id
_entity.type
_entity.pdbx_description
1 polymer ?
#
loop_
_entity_poly.entity_id
_entity_poly.type
_entity_poly.pdbx_seq_one_letter_code
_entity_poly.pdbx_strand_id
1 'polypeptide(L)'
;MANKAFKYRIYPTASQRELLLKTFGCCRFVYNHYLVLQSERHTAGETYMSRTACNNDCNRILKETHPWLREVDKFALTNAVYALNRGFQRFFQHQGGYPRFKSRRHGRMSYTTNFTNENIAVLEQEIKLPKLGRVCAVVHRQADAAWVLKQATVSMERDGSFYVSILYEYKTDIVKSEVNPSSILGLDYKSDGLYMDSEGNCCDMPHFYRDSQKKLSKAQRKLKHKKLRSNNYYRQQRRISRISRKIANQRKDFLHKVSTGIANRYDLVCIEDLNLRNLSNKGFGNGKATLDNGYGMFATMLGYKLADRGKQLVQVDKWYPSSKTCSRCGKIKPMPLSQRSYDCTCGLKLDRDVNAAVNIKNRGYEMYLEKCA
;
A
#
# COMPACT_ATOMS: atom_id res chain seq x y z
N MET A 1 16.67 9.99 9.20
CA MET A 1 16.74 8.55 8.84
C MET A 1 15.42 8.17 8.21
N ALA A 2 15.44 7.63 6.99
CA ALA A 2 14.26 7.13 6.29
C ALA A 2 14.27 5.61 6.22
N ASN A 3 13.11 5.03 5.95
CA ASN A 3 12.92 3.58 5.87
C ASN A 3 12.41 3.18 4.48
N LYS A 4 13.07 2.21 3.84
CA LYS A 4 12.62 1.64 2.55
C LYS A 4 12.64 0.13 2.59
N ALA A 5 11.65 -0.48 1.98
CA ALA A 5 11.53 -1.93 1.94
C ALA A 5 11.62 -2.49 0.52
N PHE A 6 12.46 -3.51 0.33
CA PHE A 6 12.50 -4.28 -0.90
C PHE A 6 11.78 -5.61 -0.74
N LYS A 7 10.81 -5.87 -1.63
CA LYS A 7 10.00 -7.08 -1.63
C LYS A 7 10.49 -8.04 -2.69
N TYR A 8 10.94 -9.22 -2.29
CA TYR A 8 11.44 -10.29 -3.16
C TYR A 8 10.51 -11.49 -3.15
N ARG A 9 10.42 -12.18 -4.29
CA ARG A 9 9.74 -13.48 -4.39
C ARG A 9 10.71 -14.55 -3.90
N ILE A 10 10.26 -15.43 -2.99
CA ILE A 10 11.06 -16.55 -2.47
C ILE A 10 10.43 -17.90 -2.79
N TYR A 11 11.25 -18.93 -2.90
CA TYR A 11 10.88 -20.28 -3.32
C TYR A 11 11.32 -21.30 -2.27
N PRO A 12 10.62 -21.36 -1.12
CA PRO A 12 10.98 -22.29 -0.07
C PRO A 12 10.76 -23.74 -0.48
N THR A 13 11.67 -24.62 -0.03
CA THR A 13 11.57 -26.08 -0.11
C THR A 13 10.38 -26.60 0.70
N ALA A 14 10.08 -27.90 0.62
CA ALA A 14 8.97 -28.50 1.37
C ALA A 14 9.12 -28.31 2.90
N SER A 15 10.30 -28.61 3.44
CA SER A 15 10.62 -28.44 4.87
C SER A 15 10.57 -26.97 5.31
N GLN A 16 11.12 -26.06 4.49
CA GLN A 16 11.04 -24.62 4.74
C GLN A 16 9.59 -24.11 4.75
N ARG A 17 8.75 -24.59 3.83
CA ARG A 17 7.32 -24.24 3.81
C ARG A 17 6.61 -24.69 5.07
N GLU A 18 6.90 -25.90 5.54
CA GLU A 18 6.32 -26.39 6.79
C GLU A 18 6.70 -25.47 7.96
N LEU A 19 8.00 -25.14 8.09
CA LEU A 19 8.48 -24.23 9.13
C LEU A 19 7.85 -22.83 9.04
N LEU A 20 7.67 -22.29 7.83
CA LEU A 20 6.97 -21.01 7.61
C LEU A 20 5.52 -21.08 8.09
N LEU A 21 4.80 -22.16 7.76
CA LEU A 21 3.41 -22.35 8.18
C LEU A 21 3.29 -22.53 9.71
N LYS A 22 4.21 -23.28 10.33
CA LYS A 22 4.34 -23.38 11.80
C LYS A 22 4.57 -21.99 12.40
N THR A 23 5.51 -21.22 11.85
CA THR A 23 5.83 -19.85 12.31
C THR A 23 4.62 -18.93 12.24
N PHE A 24 3.87 -18.91 11.14
CA PHE A 24 2.62 -18.13 11.04
C PHE A 24 1.57 -18.58 12.08
N GLY A 25 1.49 -19.88 12.34
CA GLY A 25 0.64 -20.46 13.38
C GLY A 25 1.02 -19.97 14.78
N CYS A 26 2.30 -20.02 15.12
CA CYS A 26 2.83 -19.57 16.41
C CYS A 26 2.61 -18.07 16.62
N CYS A 27 2.92 -17.23 15.64
CA CYS A 27 2.67 -15.79 15.72
C CYS A 27 1.18 -15.47 15.91
N ARG A 28 0.28 -16.22 15.26
CA ARG A 28 -1.16 -16.08 15.44
C ARG A 28 -1.57 -16.44 16.87
N PHE A 29 -1.10 -17.59 17.37
CA PHE A 29 -1.40 -18.06 18.72
C PHE A 29 -0.94 -17.04 19.77
N VAL A 30 0.34 -16.62 19.72
CA VAL A 30 0.90 -15.66 20.66
C VAL A 30 0.14 -14.34 20.64
N TYR A 31 -0.15 -13.78 19.45
CA TYR A 31 -0.95 -12.56 19.34
C TYR A 31 -2.33 -12.71 19.99
N ASN A 32 -3.01 -13.84 19.74
CA ASN A 32 -4.35 -14.10 20.23
C ASN A 32 -4.39 -14.37 21.74
N HIS A 33 -3.39 -15.07 22.27
CA HIS A 33 -3.22 -15.34 23.70
C HIS A 33 -3.12 -14.02 24.47
N TYR A 34 -2.22 -13.12 24.06
CA TYR A 34 -2.09 -11.81 24.71
C TYR A 34 -3.27 -10.88 24.42
N LEU A 35 -3.99 -11.05 23.31
CA LEU A 35 -5.23 -10.32 23.10
C LEU A 35 -6.26 -10.68 24.17
N VAL A 36 -6.46 -11.97 24.44
CA VAL A 36 -7.39 -12.45 25.47
C VAL A 36 -7.00 -11.89 26.84
N LEU A 37 -5.75 -12.11 27.26
CA LEU A 37 -5.25 -11.61 28.54
C LEU A 37 -5.52 -10.11 28.71
N GLN A 38 -5.18 -9.33 27.68
CA GLN A 38 -5.30 -7.89 27.75
C GLN A 38 -6.76 -7.39 27.65
N SER A 39 -7.62 -8.15 26.97
CA SER A 39 -9.06 -7.89 26.97
C SER A 39 -9.66 -8.14 28.35
N GLU A 40 -9.27 -9.23 29.04
CA GLU A 40 -9.70 -9.52 30.40
C GLU A 40 -9.28 -8.40 31.36
N ARG A 41 -8.01 -7.98 31.32
CA ARG A 41 -7.49 -6.86 32.12
C ARG A 41 -8.23 -5.56 31.83
N HIS A 42 -8.53 -5.28 30.56
CA HIS A 42 -9.29 -4.09 30.19
C HIS A 42 -10.72 -4.11 30.75
N THR A 43 -11.39 -5.26 30.70
CA THR A 43 -12.74 -5.43 31.29
C THR A 43 -12.72 -5.33 32.81
N ALA A 44 -11.67 -5.83 33.46
CA ALA A 44 -11.48 -5.75 34.91
C ALA A 44 -11.03 -4.35 35.42
N GLY A 45 -10.81 -3.38 34.52
CA GLY A 45 -10.29 -2.06 34.89
C GLY A 45 -8.82 -2.06 35.32
N GLU A 46 -8.10 -3.14 35.03
CA GLU A 46 -6.68 -3.28 35.37
C GLU A 46 -5.77 -2.50 34.42
N THR A 47 -4.56 -2.21 34.89
CA THR A 47 -3.51 -1.63 34.07
C THR A 47 -3.11 -2.57 32.95
N TYR A 48 -2.84 -2.04 31.76
CA TYR A 48 -2.45 -2.83 30.61
C TYR A 48 -1.04 -3.45 30.79
N MET A 49 -0.84 -4.72 30.42
CA MET A 49 0.49 -5.34 30.52
C MET A 49 1.44 -4.71 29.50
N SER A 50 2.63 -4.28 29.91
CA SER A 50 3.57 -3.63 28.99
C SER A 50 4.05 -4.61 27.92
N ARG A 51 4.43 -4.10 26.74
CA ARG A 51 4.96 -4.95 25.65
C ARG A 51 6.17 -5.79 26.08
N THR A 52 6.99 -5.25 26.99
CA THR A 52 8.18 -5.91 27.52
C THR A 52 7.78 -7.02 28.47
N ALA A 53 6.81 -6.76 29.35
CA ALA A 53 6.26 -7.76 30.25
C ALA A 53 5.61 -8.92 29.48
N CYS A 54 4.75 -8.65 28.50
CA CYS A 54 4.18 -9.71 27.64
C CYS A 54 5.28 -10.50 26.90
N ASN A 55 6.33 -9.84 26.41
CA ASN A 55 7.42 -10.53 25.73
C ASN A 55 8.26 -11.39 26.70
N ASN A 56 8.47 -10.94 27.93
CA ASN A 56 9.18 -11.71 28.95
C ASN A 56 8.36 -12.93 29.39
N ASP A 57 7.07 -12.74 29.63
CA ASP A 57 6.11 -13.82 29.89
C ASP A 57 6.10 -14.84 28.73
N CYS A 58 6.07 -14.36 27.48
CA CYS A 58 6.09 -15.23 26.30
C CYS A 58 7.35 -16.10 26.27
N ASN A 59 8.49 -15.53 26.68
CA ASN A 59 9.77 -16.22 26.64
C ASN A 59 10.00 -17.16 27.82
N ARG A 60 9.50 -16.83 29.02
CA ARG A 60 9.77 -17.55 30.26
C ARG A 60 8.67 -18.51 30.69
N ILE A 61 7.41 -18.21 30.37
CA ILE A 61 6.24 -18.94 30.87
C ILE A 61 5.51 -19.61 29.72
N LEU A 62 5.10 -18.84 28.70
CA LEU A 62 4.29 -19.39 27.61
C LEU A 62 5.04 -20.46 26.81
N LYS A 63 6.36 -20.32 26.65
CA LYS A 63 7.20 -21.33 25.99
C LYS A 63 7.38 -22.62 26.80
N GLU A 64 7.29 -22.57 28.13
CA GLU A 64 7.33 -23.78 28.96
C GLU A 64 6.04 -24.57 28.83
N THR A 65 4.90 -23.88 28.91
CA THR A 65 3.58 -24.50 28.74
C THR A 65 3.33 -24.94 27.29
N HIS A 66 3.98 -24.29 26.31
CA HIS A 66 3.84 -24.59 24.89
C HIS A 66 5.22 -24.73 24.22
N PRO A 67 5.91 -25.87 24.41
CA PRO A 67 7.30 -26.06 23.94
C PRO A 67 7.50 -25.89 22.44
N TRP A 68 6.49 -26.18 21.61
CA TRP A 68 6.51 -26.00 20.16
C TRP A 68 6.75 -24.54 19.72
N LEU A 69 6.56 -23.55 20.59
CA LEU A 69 6.94 -22.16 20.34
C LEU A 69 8.47 -21.96 20.23
N ARG A 70 9.28 -22.93 20.68
CA ARG A 70 10.75 -22.91 20.57
C ARG A 70 11.26 -23.36 19.20
N GLU A 71 10.42 -24.04 18.42
CA GLU A 71 10.77 -24.49 17.06
C GLU A 71 11.00 -23.31 16.10
N VAL A 72 10.32 -22.19 16.35
CA VAL A 72 10.27 -21.04 15.44
C VAL A 72 11.20 -19.92 15.90
N ASP A 73 11.42 -18.95 15.01
CA ASP A 73 12.23 -17.78 15.33
C ASP A 73 11.64 -16.98 16.50
N LYS A 74 12.46 -16.69 17.51
CA LYS A 74 12.05 -15.90 18.69
C LYS A 74 11.56 -14.51 18.30
N PHE A 75 12.18 -13.87 17.31
CA PHE A 75 11.78 -12.52 16.88
C PHE A 75 10.41 -12.51 16.20
N ALA A 76 10.01 -13.61 15.57
CA ALA A 76 8.67 -13.77 15.04
C ALA A 76 7.60 -13.69 16.14
N LEU A 77 7.85 -14.30 17.31
CA LEU A 77 6.94 -14.25 18.45
C LEU A 77 6.94 -12.87 19.11
N THR A 78 8.13 -12.28 19.32
CA THR A 78 8.26 -10.91 19.86
C THR A 78 7.52 -9.89 19.00
N ASN A 79 7.67 -9.96 17.68
CA ASN A 79 6.96 -9.05 16.77
C ASN A 79 5.44 -9.29 16.77
N ALA A 80 4.96 -10.51 17.09
CA ALA A 80 3.54 -10.77 17.25
C ALA A 80 2.97 -10.03 18.49
N VAL A 81 3.69 -10.05 19.61
CA VAL A 81 3.36 -9.27 20.82
C VAL A 81 3.38 -7.77 20.50
N TYR A 82 4.42 -7.28 19.84
CA TYR A 82 4.55 -5.86 19.51
C TYR A 82 3.50 -5.38 18.51
N ALA A 83 3.06 -6.24 17.59
CA ALA A 83 1.95 -5.93 16.70
C ALA A 83 0.63 -5.76 17.47
N LEU A 84 0.38 -6.57 18.51
CA LEU A 84 -0.78 -6.42 19.38
C LEU A 84 -0.72 -5.09 20.15
N ASN A 85 0.41 -4.82 20.80
CA ASN A 85 0.60 -3.60 21.58
C ASN A 85 0.39 -2.33 20.72
N ARG A 86 0.95 -2.29 19.50
CA ARG A 86 0.67 -1.20 18.54
C ARG A 86 -0.81 -1.08 18.18
N GLY A 87 -1.52 -2.21 18.10
CA GLY A 87 -2.97 -2.23 17.87
C GLY A 87 -3.73 -1.52 18.97
N PHE A 88 -3.41 -1.83 20.23
CA PHE A 88 -4.01 -1.17 21.39
C PHE A 88 -3.62 0.30 21.51
N GLN A 89 -2.35 0.66 21.28
CA GLN A 89 -1.92 2.06 21.25
C GLN A 89 -2.76 2.90 20.27
N ARG A 90 -2.96 2.40 19.05
CA ARG A 90 -3.81 3.08 18.06
C ARG A 90 -5.27 3.16 18.47
N PHE A 91 -5.78 2.12 19.14
CA PHE A 91 -7.14 2.14 19.68
C PHE A 91 -7.31 3.24 20.74
N PHE A 92 -6.40 3.32 21.70
CA PHE A 92 -6.44 4.37 22.74
C PHE A 92 -6.20 5.78 22.20
N GLN A 93 -5.46 5.91 21.10
CA GLN A 93 -5.28 7.20 20.40
C GLN A 93 -6.45 7.56 19.47
N HIS A 94 -7.53 6.76 19.44
CA HIS A 94 -8.65 6.90 18.51
C HIS A 94 -8.25 6.88 17.01
N GLN A 95 -7.10 6.29 16.70
CA GLN A 95 -6.56 6.12 15.34
C GLN A 95 -6.85 4.74 14.73
N GLY A 96 -7.60 3.91 15.44
CA GLY A 96 -7.97 2.55 15.04
C GLY A 96 -9.07 1.98 15.92
N GLY A 97 -9.74 0.93 15.44
CA GLY A 97 -10.69 0.17 16.24
C GLY A 97 -9.99 -0.80 17.20
N TYR A 98 -10.77 -1.37 18.12
CA TYR A 98 -10.29 -2.37 19.08
C TYR A 98 -9.60 -3.55 18.37
N PRO A 99 -8.44 -4.03 18.86
CA PRO A 99 -7.73 -5.15 18.25
C PRO A 99 -8.57 -6.42 18.15
N ARG A 100 -8.53 -7.07 16.99
CA ARG A 100 -9.36 -8.25 16.71
C ARG A 100 -8.56 -9.54 16.70
N PHE A 101 -9.21 -10.63 17.06
CA PHE A 101 -8.65 -11.98 17.01
C PHE A 101 -8.21 -12.35 15.60
N LYS A 102 -6.99 -12.88 15.47
CA LYS A 102 -6.45 -13.32 14.18
C LYS A 102 -7.02 -14.68 13.79
N SER A 103 -7.70 -14.73 12.65
CA SER A 103 -8.23 -15.97 12.09
C SER A 103 -7.13 -16.80 11.41
N ARG A 104 -7.15 -18.13 11.61
CA ARG A 104 -6.32 -19.07 10.84
C ARG A 104 -6.66 -19.08 9.35
N ARG A 105 -7.92 -18.82 9.00
CA ARG A 105 -8.45 -18.98 7.63
C ARG A 105 -8.41 -17.69 6.84
N HIS A 106 -8.76 -16.58 7.50
CA HIS A 106 -8.90 -15.27 6.84
C HIS A 106 -7.79 -14.30 7.20
N GLY A 107 -6.96 -14.63 8.20
CA GLY A 107 -5.82 -13.82 8.61
C GLY A 107 -4.72 -13.80 7.56
N ARG A 108 -3.95 -12.71 7.57
CA ARG A 108 -2.73 -12.60 6.78
C ARG A 108 -1.70 -13.59 7.32
N MET A 109 -1.15 -14.41 6.43
CA MET A 109 -0.07 -15.34 6.78
C MET A 109 1.26 -14.61 6.62
N SER A 110 1.77 -14.06 7.72
CA SER A 110 3.04 -13.34 7.75
C SER A 110 3.67 -13.36 9.13
N TYR A 111 4.99 -13.28 9.19
CA TYR A 111 5.75 -12.96 10.40
C TYR A 111 6.87 -11.96 10.07
N THR A 112 7.34 -11.27 11.10
CA THR A 112 8.47 -10.34 11.00
C THR A 112 9.58 -10.80 11.93
N THR A 113 10.81 -10.77 11.44
CA THR A 113 12.03 -11.10 12.18
C THR A 113 13.00 -9.93 12.12
N ASN A 114 13.81 -9.76 13.16
CA ASN A 114 14.69 -8.60 13.31
C ASN A 114 16.12 -8.98 12.97
N PHE A 115 16.85 -8.02 12.40
CA PHE A 115 18.28 -8.16 12.14
C PHE A 115 19.05 -8.06 13.45
N THR A 116 19.85 -9.09 13.73
CA THR A 116 20.83 -9.13 14.82
C THR A 116 21.92 -10.12 14.46
N ASN A 117 23.19 -9.80 14.69
CA ASN A 117 24.32 -10.73 14.52
C ASN A 117 24.29 -11.43 13.14
N GLU A 118 24.06 -10.68 12.07
CA GLU A 118 24.06 -11.18 10.67
C GLU A 118 23.13 -12.37 10.41
N ASN A 119 22.06 -12.48 11.19
CA ASN A 119 21.07 -13.56 11.07
C ASN A 119 20.20 -13.45 9.81
N ILE A 120 20.15 -12.28 9.17
CA ILE A 120 19.47 -12.02 7.89
C ILE A 120 20.50 -11.51 6.89
N ALA A 121 20.51 -12.07 5.69
CA ALA A 121 21.34 -11.60 4.59
C ALA A 121 20.59 -11.71 3.26
N VAL A 122 20.80 -10.73 2.38
CA VAL A 122 20.35 -10.78 0.99
C VAL A 122 21.55 -11.16 0.14
N LEU A 123 21.47 -12.34 -0.48
CA LEU A 123 22.48 -12.88 -1.38
C LEU A 123 22.01 -12.72 -2.83
N GLU A 124 22.80 -13.13 -3.81
CA GLU A 124 22.46 -12.96 -5.24
C GLU A 124 21.18 -13.68 -5.66
N GLN A 125 21.01 -14.94 -5.24
CA GLN A 125 19.87 -15.78 -5.62
C GLN A 125 19.15 -16.36 -4.41
N GLU A 126 19.49 -15.90 -3.21
CA GLU A 126 18.99 -16.45 -1.96
C GLU A 126 18.82 -15.37 -0.90
N ILE A 127 17.98 -15.65 0.08
CA ILE A 127 17.84 -14.81 1.27
C ILE A 127 18.01 -15.71 2.49
N LYS A 128 18.98 -15.37 3.35
CA LYS A 128 19.21 -16.02 4.64
C LYS A 128 18.23 -15.45 5.65
N LEU A 129 17.53 -16.32 6.37
CA LEU A 129 16.58 -15.96 7.42
C LEU A 129 16.83 -16.79 8.69
N PRO A 130 16.57 -16.25 9.90
CA PRO A 130 16.73 -16.96 11.15
C PRO A 130 15.85 -18.22 11.19
N LYS A 131 16.41 -19.34 11.68
CA LYS A 131 15.83 -20.70 11.74
C LYS A 131 15.47 -21.33 10.39
N LEU A 132 15.07 -20.53 9.40
CA LEU A 132 14.68 -20.98 8.08
C LEU A 132 15.87 -21.31 7.17
N GLY A 133 17.03 -20.70 7.42
CA GLY A 133 18.23 -20.87 6.62
C GLY A 133 18.19 -20.04 5.32
N ARG A 134 18.93 -20.49 4.30
CA ARG A 134 18.95 -19.85 2.98
C ARG A 134 17.76 -20.32 2.15
N VAL A 135 17.05 -19.38 1.55
CA VAL A 135 15.88 -19.65 0.71
C VAL A 135 16.10 -19.04 -0.67
N CYS A 136 15.94 -19.83 -1.72
CA CYS A 136 16.04 -19.34 -3.10
C CYS A 136 15.09 -18.16 -3.33
N ALA A 137 15.58 -17.11 -3.98
CA ALA A 137 14.91 -15.83 -4.13
C ALA A 137 15.21 -15.20 -5.49
N VAL A 138 14.24 -14.48 -6.05
CA VAL A 138 14.47 -13.62 -7.22
C VAL A 138 14.83 -12.22 -6.72
N VAL A 139 16.14 -11.98 -6.59
CA VAL A 139 16.70 -10.71 -6.15
C VAL A 139 16.96 -9.83 -7.36
N HIS A 140 16.03 -8.91 -7.63
CA HIS A 140 16.04 -8.02 -8.80
C HIS A 140 16.61 -6.62 -8.50
N ARG A 141 17.10 -6.40 -7.27
CA ARG A 141 17.73 -5.16 -6.80
C ARG A 141 18.46 -5.43 -5.48
N GLN A 142 19.57 -4.74 -5.27
CA GLN A 142 20.27 -4.69 -4.00
C GLN A 142 20.12 -3.32 -3.37
N ALA A 143 20.29 -3.23 -2.04
CA ALA A 143 20.36 -1.96 -1.35
C ALA A 143 21.77 -1.39 -1.45
N ASP A 144 21.89 -0.07 -1.37
CA ASP A 144 23.21 0.56 -1.31
C ASP A 144 23.95 0.09 -0.06
N ALA A 145 25.29 0.00 -0.15
CA ALA A 145 26.12 -0.47 0.96
C ALA A 145 25.97 0.37 2.23
N ALA A 146 25.60 1.64 2.10
CA ALA A 146 25.34 2.55 3.22
C ALA A 146 24.01 2.29 3.95
N TRP A 147 23.13 1.44 3.41
CA TRP A 147 21.81 1.17 3.99
C TRP A 147 21.89 0.08 5.05
N VAL A 148 21.25 0.34 6.19
CA VAL A 148 21.26 -0.56 7.35
C VAL A 148 20.04 -1.47 7.31
N LEU A 149 20.26 -2.78 7.21
CA LEU A 149 19.20 -3.78 7.31
C LEU A 149 18.63 -3.82 8.73
N LYS A 150 17.31 -3.63 8.87
CA LYS A 150 16.62 -3.63 10.18
C LYS A 150 15.82 -4.89 10.46
N GLN A 151 15.03 -5.36 9.50
CA GLN A 151 14.13 -6.49 9.69
C GLN A 151 13.70 -7.11 8.37
N ALA A 152 13.21 -8.35 8.43
CA ALA A 152 12.60 -9.04 7.31
C ALA A 152 11.17 -9.46 7.66
N THR A 153 10.22 -9.21 6.77
CA THR A 153 8.84 -9.72 6.90
C THR A 153 8.56 -10.76 5.84
N VAL A 154 8.37 -12.01 6.24
CA VAL A 154 7.96 -13.09 5.35
C VAL A 154 6.44 -13.16 5.30
N SER A 155 5.87 -13.34 4.11
CA SER A 155 4.43 -13.43 3.90
C SER A 155 4.08 -14.45 2.83
N MET A 156 2.91 -15.08 2.98
CA MET A 156 2.33 -15.97 1.99
C MET A 156 1.02 -15.38 1.47
N GLU A 157 0.93 -15.31 0.15
CA GLU A 157 -0.27 -14.90 -0.57
C GLU A 157 -1.26 -16.07 -0.73
N ARG A 158 -2.54 -15.78 -0.99
CA ARG A 158 -3.60 -16.80 -1.08
C ARG A 158 -3.45 -17.83 -2.21
N ASP A 159 -2.56 -17.61 -3.17
CA ASP A 159 -2.24 -18.62 -4.19
C ASP A 159 -1.12 -19.58 -3.77
N GLY A 160 -0.52 -19.39 -2.59
CA GLY A 160 0.62 -20.13 -2.07
C GLY A 160 1.97 -19.53 -2.43
N SER A 161 2.03 -18.33 -3.01
CA SER A 161 3.29 -17.64 -3.27
C SER A 161 3.81 -16.96 -2.00
N PHE A 162 5.10 -17.15 -1.71
CA PHE A 162 5.85 -16.53 -0.62
C PHE A 162 6.66 -15.32 -1.08
N TYR A 163 6.71 -14.30 -0.22
CA TYR A 163 7.54 -13.12 -0.41
C TYR A 163 8.22 -12.75 0.89
N VAL A 164 9.40 -12.17 0.78
CA VAL A 164 10.08 -11.51 1.90
C VAL A 164 10.23 -10.03 1.58
N SER A 165 9.91 -9.18 2.56
CA SER A 165 10.12 -7.75 2.52
C SER A 165 11.25 -7.40 3.47
N ILE A 166 12.39 -7.00 2.94
CA ILE A 166 13.55 -6.57 3.73
C ILE A 166 13.45 -5.08 3.94
N LEU A 167 13.42 -4.64 5.20
CA LEU A 167 13.39 -3.23 5.59
C LEU A 167 14.81 -2.74 5.84
N TYR A 168 15.16 -1.66 5.18
CA TYR A 168 16.38 -0.91 5.36
C TYR A 168 16.08 0.47 5.95
N GLU A 169 16.99 0.93 6.78
CA GLU A 169 17.09 2.31 7.24
C GLU A 169 18.30 2.96 6.58
N TYR A 170 18.16 4.20 6.12
CA TYR A 170 19.24 4.91 5.44
C TYR A 170 19.18 6.40 5.76
N LYS A 171 20.33 7.07 5.62
CA LYS A 171 20.39 8.53 5.66
C LYS A 171 19.84 9.06 4.34
N THR A 172 18.90 9.98 4.44
CA THR A 172 18.32 10.69 3.30
C THR A 172 18.96 12.04 3.20
N ASP A 173 19.91 12.19 2.28
CA ASP A 173 20.52 13.46 1.92
C ASP A 173 19.82 14.00 0.68
N ILE A 174 18.50 14.16 0.79
CA ILE A 174 17.67 14.65 -0.31
C ILE A 174 17.74 16.17 -0.31
N VAL A 175 18.48 16.73 -1.26
CA VAL A 175 18.50 18.16 -1.52
C VAL A 175 17.18 18.53 -2.19
N LYS A 176 16.44 19.49 -1.61
CA LYS A 176 15.24 20.02 -2.24
C LYS A 176 15.63 20.71 -3.54
N SER A 177 14.99 20.33 -4.64
CA SER A 177 15.20 20.99 -5.92
C SER A 177 14.39 22.29 -5.95
N GLU A 178 14.98 23.36 -6.49
CA GLU A 178 14.22 24.54 -6.85
C GLU A 178 13.18 24.18 -7.91
N VAL A 179 11.99 24.78 -7.80
CA VAL A 179 10.90 24.53 -8.75
C VAL A 179 11.07 25.46 -9.94
N ASN A 180 11.38 24.90 -11.10
CA ASN A 180 11.32 25.64 -12.35
C ASN A 180 9.84 25.85 -12.76
N PRO A 181 9.38 27.11 -13.00
CA PRO A 181 8.00 27.38 -13.41
C PRO A 181 7.53 26.66 -14.68
N SER A 182 8.46 26.32 -15.58
CA SER A 182 8.18 25.54 -16.79
C SER A 182 8.03 24.03 -16.53
N SER A 183 8.42 23.54 -15.35
CA SER A 183 8.44 22.12 -14.94
C SER A 183 7.37 21.83 -13.87
N ILE A 184 6.21 22.48 -14.01
CA ILE A 184 5.06 22.32 -13.11
C ILE A 184 3.93 21.63 -13.87
N LEU A 185 3.35 20.59 -13.27
CA LEU A 185 2.22 19.86 -13.85
C LEU A 185 1.00 19.91 -12.93
N GLY A 186 -0.17 20.27 -13.48
CA GLY A 186 -1.45 20.06 -12.82
C GLY A 186 -2.10 18.78 -13.32
N LEU A 187 -2.69 17.98 -12.42
CA LEU A 187 -3.38 16.74 -12.74
C LEU A 187 -4.82 16.79 -12.21
N ASP A 188 -5.78 16.79 -13.13
CA ASP A 188 -7.20 16.62 -12.84
C ASP A 188 -7.58 15.14 -12.87
N TYR A 189 -8.41 14.68 -11.93
CA TYR A 189 -8.81 13.27 -11.85
C TYR A 189 -9.81 12.93 -12.95
N LYS A 190 -9.56 11.81 -13.64
CA LYS A 190 -10.44 11.33 -14.69
C LYS A 190 -11.01 9.96 -14.35
N SER A 191 -12.34 9.84 -14.27
CA SER A 191 -12.99 8.60 -13.79
C SER A 191 -12.97 7.42 -14.79
N ASP A 192 -12.94 7.72 -16.08
CA ASP A 192 -12.81 6.77 -17.19
C ASP A 192 -11.35 6.60 -17.67
N GLY A 193 -10.44 7.48 -17.25
CA GLY A 193 -8.99 7.37 -17.40
C GLY A 193 -8.28 7.23 -16.07
N LEU A 194 -7.08 7.82 -15.94
CA LEU A 194 -6.35 8.05 -14.68
C LEU A 194 -6.37 9.55 -14.32
N TYR A 195 -5.94 10.41 -15.25
CA TYR A 195 -5.94 11.87 -15.10
C TYR A 195 -5.96 12.59 -16.46
N MET A 196 -6.35 13.86 -16.45
CA MET A 196 -6.04 14.85 -17.49
C MET A 196 -4.95 15.79 -16.97
N ASP A 197 -3.90 16.06 -17.75
CA ASP A 197 -2.86 16.99 -17.34
C ASP A 197 -3.05 18.41 -17.90
N SER A 198 -2.33 19.37 -17.31
CA SER A 198 -2.39 20.78 -17.69
C SER A 198 -1.78 21.11 -19.06
N GLU A 199 -1.15 20.13 -19.71
CA GLU A 199 -0.62 20.24 -21.08
C GLU A 199 -1.61 19.69 -22.12
N GLY A 200 -2.73 19.11 -21.67
CA GLY A 200 -3.76 18.55 -22.53
C GLY A 200 -3.60 17.06 -22.82
N ASN A 201 -2.64 16.37 -22.21
CA ASN A 201 -2.50 14.93 -22.37
C ASN A 201 -3.43 14.18 -21.40
N CYS A 202 -4.16 13.20 -21.92
CA CYS A 202 -4.96 12.29 -21.13
C CYS A 202 -4.16 11.02 -20.84
N CYS A 203 -3.95 10.70 -19.55
CA CYS A 203 -3.48 9.38 -19.19
C CYS A 203 -4.69 8.46 -19.01
N ASP A 204 -4.93 7.61 -20.00
CA ASP A 204 -5.95 6.57 -19.90
C ASP A 204 -5.58 5.51 -18.86
N MET A 205 -6.57 4.72 -18.46
CA MET A 205 -6.36 3.59 -17.58
C MET A 205 -6.62 2.28 -18.33
N PRO A 206 -5.61 1.39 -18.46
CA PRO A 206 -5.85 0.05 -18.98
C PRO A 206 -6.85 -0.67 -18.08
N HIS A 207 -7.97 -1.12 -18.64
CA HIS A 207 -9.07 -1.73 -17.90
C HIS A 207 -8.80 -3.20 -17.53
N PHE A 208 -7.68 -3.46 -16.84
CA PHE A 208 -7.19 -4.81 -16.50
C PHE A 208 -8.25 -5.68 -15.83
N TYR A 209 -9.12 -5.10 -14.99
CA TYR A 209 -10.21 -5.82 -14.37
C TYR A 209 -11.29 -6.21 -15.40
N ARG A 210 -11.70 -5.29 -16.28
CA ARG A 210 -12.72 -5.54 -17.31
C ARG A 210 -12.26 -6.67 -18.24
N ASP A 211 -11.01 -6.65 -18.68
CA ASP A 211 -10.45 -7.68 -19.56
C ASP A 211 -10.46 -9.07 -18.90
N SER A 212 -10.18 -9.10 -17.60
CA SER A 212 -10.16 -10.33 -16.82
C SER A 212 -11.53 -10.72 -16.24
N GLN A 213 -12.56 -9.89 -16.40
CA GLN A 213 -13.84 -10.02 -15.70
C GLN A 213 -14.55 -11.31 -16.07
N LYS A 214 -14.67 -11.62 -17.38
CA LYS A 214 -15.31 -12.86 -17.85
C LYS A 214 -14.62 -14.09 -17.24
N LYS A 215 -13.29 -14.10 -17.21
CA LYS A 215 -12.48 -15.18 -16.63
C LYS A 215 -12.65 -15.29 -15.12
N LEU A 216 -12.67 -14.16 -14.41
CA LEU A 216 -12.87 -14.10 -12.96
C LEU A 216 -14.28 -14.58 -12.58
N SER A 217 -15.32 -14.09 -13.24
CA SER A 217 -16.72 -14.49 -13.03
C SER A 217 -16.93 -15.99 -13.26
N LYS A 218 -16.37 -16.54 -14.35
CA LYS A 218 -16.42 -17.99 -14.61
C LYS A 218 -15.72 -18.79 -13.51
N ALA A 219 -14.58 -18.32 -13.01
CA ALA A 219 -13.86 -18.97 -11.92
C ALA A 219 -14.62 -18.89 -10.59
N GLN A 220 -15.28 -17.77 -10.28
CA GLN A 220 -16.12 -17.59 -9.10
C GLN A 220 -17.38 -18.45 -9.16
N ARG A 221 -18.07 -18.51 -10.31
CA ARG A 221 -19.21 -19.41 -10.52
C ARG A 221 -18.83 -20.87 -10.28
N LYS A 222 -17.68 -21.31 -10.81
CA LYS A 222 -17.16 -22.66 -10.55
C LYS A 222 -16.92 -22.93 -9.06
N LEU A 223 -16.47 -21.94 -8.29
CA LEU A 223 -16.24 -22.08 -6.84
C LEU A 223 -17.57 -22.32 -6.09
N LYS A 224 -18.64 -21.60 -6.46
CA LYS A 224 -19.98 -21.74 -5.86
C LYS A 224 -20.47 -23.20 -5.90
N HIS A 225 -20.15 -23.92 -6.97
CA HIS A 225 -20.53 -25.33 -7.15
C HIS A 225 -19.55 -26.33 -6.51
N LYS A 226 -18.51 -25.89 -5.78
CA LYS A 226 -17.60 -26.81 -5.06
C LYS A 226 -18.05 -26.99 -3.62
N LYS A 227 -18.03 -28.24 -3.14
CA LYS A 227 -18.24 -28.57 -1.72
C LYS A 227 -17.29 -27.74 -0.86
N LEU A 228 -17.84 -26.94 0.03
CA LEU A 228 -17.09 -26.09 0.94
C LEU A 228 -16.05 -26.94 1.70
N ARG A 229 -14.83 -26.41 1.85
CA ARG A 229 -13.69 -27.07 2.52
C ARG A 229 -13.09 -28.29 1.82
N SER A 230 -13.57 -28.69 0.64
CA SER A 230 -12.92 -29.76 -0.14
C SER A 230 -11.58 -29.29 -0.74
N ASN A 231 -10.69 -30.23 -1.07
CA ASN A 231 -9.45 -29.93 -1.82
C ASN A 231 -9.74 -29.21 -3.14
N ASN A 232 -10.85 -29.57 -3.80
CA ASN A 232 -11.30 -28.93 -5.03
C ASN A 232 -11.75 -27.48 -4.81
N TYR A 233 -12.41 -27.19 -3.69
CA TYR A 233 -12.74 -25.82 -3.31
C TYR A 233 -11.47 -24.97 -3.12
N TYR A 234 -10.48 -25.47 -2.37
CA TYR A 234 -9.22 -24.74 -2.16
C TYR A 234 -8.41 -24.55 -3.45
N ARG A 235 -8.37 -25.56 -4.33
CA ARG A 235 -7.73 -25.44 -5.66
C ARG A 235 -8.40 -24.33 -6.48
N GLN A 236 -9.72 -24.27 -6.49
CA GLN A 236 -10.47 -23.24 -7.22
C GLN A 236 -10.28 -21.84 -6.59
N GLN A 237 -10.24 -21.74 -5.26
CA GLN A 237 -9.97 -20.49 -4.56
C GLN A 237 -8.56 -19.94 -4.87
N ARG A 238 -7.54 -20.81 -4.97
CA ARG A 238 -6.20 -20.44 -5.42
C ARG A 238 -6.22 -19.91 -6.86
N ARG A 239 -7.00 -20.54 -7.76
CA ARG A 239 -7.15 -20.08 -9.15
C ARG A 239 -7.75 -18.67 -9.23
N ILE A 240 -8.80 -18.40 -8.46
CA ILE A 240 -9.38 -17.05 -8.33
C ILE A 240 -8.32 -16.07 -7.82
N SER A 241 -7.59 -16.44 -6.75
CA SER A 241 -6.54 -15.61 -6.16
C SER A 241 -5.41 -15.28 -7.15
N ARG A 242 -5.06 -16.21 -8.05
CA ARG A 242 -4.07 -15.97 -9.12
C ARG A 242 -4.57 -14.94 -10.14
N ILE A 243 -5.83 -15.05 -10.58
CA ILE A 243 -6.43 -14.08 -11.52
C ILE A 243 -6.46 -12.69 -10.88
N SER A 244 -7.00 -12.58 -9.67
CA SER A 244 -7.07 -11.30 -8.95
C SER A 244 -5.69 -10.68 -8.70
N ARG A 245 -4.67 -11.49 -8.38
CA ARG A 245 -3.29 -11.01 -8.24
C ARG A 245 -2.71 -10.52 -9.56
N LYS A 246 -2.96 -11.19 -10.67
CA LYS A 246 -2.51 -10.73 -11.99
C LYS A 246 -3.05 -9.33 -12.27
N ILE A 247 -4.35 -9.10 -12.06
CA ILE A 247 -4.99 -7.78 -12.22
C ILE A 247 -4.32 -6.74 -11.30
N ALA A 248 -4.15 -7.06 -10.02
CA ALA A 248 -3.52 -6.15 -9.06
C ALA A 248 -2.07 -5.81 -9.43
N ASN A 249 -1.30 -6.79 -9.90
CA ASN A 249 0.09 -6.59 -10.31
C ASN A 249 0.18 -5.76 -11.60
N GLN A 250 -0.67 -6.00 -12.60
CA GLN A 250 -0.71 -5.20 -13.82
C GLN A 250 -1.04 -3.74 -13.52
N ARG A 251 -2.06 -3.50 -12.67
CA ARG A 251 -2.40 -2.17 -12.19
C ARG A 251 -1.22 -1.50 -11.50
N LYS A 252 -0.60 -2.22 -10.55
CA LYS A 252 0.53 -1.70 -9.78
C LYS A 252 1.73 -1.36 -10.68
N ASP A 253 2.04 -2.20 -11.66
CA ASP A 253 3.11 -1.96 -12.63
C ASP A 253 2.85 -0.71 -13.46
N PHE A 254 1.65 -0.59 -14.04
CA PHE A 254 1.23 0.59 -14.79
C PHE A 254 1.36 1.87 -13.96
N LEU A 255 0.78 1.91 -12.76
CA LEU A 255 0.83 3.09 -11.89
C LEU A 255 2.27 3.43 -11.47
N HIS A 256 3.14 2.45 -11.25
CA HIS A 256 4.55 2.71 -10.98
C HIS A 256 5.24 3.34 -12.20
N LYS A 257 5.01 2.86 -13.41
CA LYS A 257 5.62 3.42 -14.62
C LYS A 257 5.18 4.86 -14.83
N VAL A 258 3.88 5.14 -14.76
CA VAL A 258 3.32 6.49 -14.92
C VAL A 258 3.87 7.44 -13.85
N SER A 259 3.76 7.08 -12.57
CA SER A 259 4.26 7.96 -11.48
C SER A 259 5.78 8.16 -11.52
N THR A 260 6.57 7.19 -12.00
CA THR A 260 8.02 7.40 -12.21
C THR A 260 8.27 8.37 -13.37
N GLY A 261 7.56 8.21 -14.49
CA GLY A 261 7.70 9.10 -15.65
C GLY A 261 7.38 10.56 -15.33
N ILE A 262 6.38 10.81 -14.48
CA ILE A 262 6.07 12.17 -14.00
C ILE A 262 7.16 12.66 -13.05
N ALA A 263 7.53 11.87 -12.02
CA ALA A 263 8.52 12.29 -11.03
C ALA A 263 9.91 12.56 -11.63
N ASN A 264 10.25 11.94 -12.76
CA ASN A 264 11.48 12.21 -13.47
C ASN A 264 11.43 13.54 -14.26
N ARG A 265 10.26 13.97 -14.73
CA ARG A 265 10.10 15.13 -15.63
C ARG A 265 9.80 16.44 -14.92
N TYR A 266 8.92 16.41 -13.92
CA TYR A 266 8.38 17.62 -13.29
C TYR A 266 8.97 17.85 -11.91
N ASP A 267 9.11 19.10 -11.48
CA ASP A 267 9.68 19.48 -10.18
C ASP A 267 8.61 19.72 -9.12
N LEU A 268 7.45 20.19 -9.57
CA LEU A 268 6.25 20.35 -8.78
C LEU A 268 5.06 19.71 -9.51
N VAL A 269 4.31 18.89 -8.80
CA VAL A 269 3.06 18.34 -9.32
C VAL A 269 1.90 18.72 -8.40
N CYS A 270 0.84 19.24 -8.98
CA CYS A 270 -0.37 19.68 -8.29
C CYS A 270 -1.50 18.69 -8.58
N ILE A 271 -2.13 18.15 -7.54
CA ILE A 271 -3.29 17.24 -7.63
C ILE A 271 -4.41 17.76 -6.74
N GLU A 272 -5.65 17.34 -6.99
CA GLU A 272 -6.75 17.57 -6.04
C GLU A 272 -6.70 16.60 -4.84
N ASP A 273 -7.08 17.09 -3.65
CA ASP A 273 -7.26 16.26 -2.45
C ASP A 273 -8.59 15.47 -2.49
N LEU A 274 -8.63 14.46 -3.35
CA LEU A 274 -9.84 13.68 -3.56
C LEU A 274 -9.99 12.57 -2.52
N ASN A 275 -11.12 12.60 -1.81
CA ASN A 275 -11.55 11.46 -1.01
C ASN A 275 -12.17 10.38 -1.91
N LEU A 276 -11.32 9.57 -2.52
CA LEU A 276 -11.71 8.50 -3.45
C LEU A 276 -12.64 7.46 -2.84
N ARG A 277 -12.62 7.27 -1.51
CA ARG A 277 -13.57 6.36 -0.84
C ARG A 277 -14.99 6.88 -0.98
N ASN A 278 -15.19 8.18 -0.77
CA ASN A 278 -16.49 8.82 -0.95
C ASN A 278 -16.93 8.81 -2.41
N LEU A 279 -16.01 9.05 -3.35
CA LEU A 279 -16.26 8.98 -4.80
C LEU A 279 -16.59 7.56 -5.29
N SER A 280 -16.12 6.52 -4.59
CA SER A 280 -16.40 5.11 -4.93
C SER A 280 -17.76 4.60 -4.41
N ASN A 281 -18.45 5.38 -3.55
CA ASN A 281 -19.74 4.98 -3.00
C ASN A 281 -20.85 5.00 -4.06
N LYS A 282 -21.79 4.04 -3.92
CA LYS A 282 -22.73 3.53 -4.93
C LYS A 282 -23.70 4.54 -5.59
N GLY A 283 -23.69 5.82 -5.24
CA GLY A 283 -24.66 6.81 -5.74
C GLY A 283 -24.57 7.13 -7.23
N PHE A 284 -23.39 6.98 -7.84
CA PHE A 284 -23.12 7.46 -9.22
C PHE A 284 -22.94 6.36 -10.27
N GLY A 285 -23.15 5.08 -9.95
CA GLY A 285 -22.96 3.96 -10.91
C GLY A 285 -21.50 3.68 -11.34
N ASN A 286 -20.57 4.60 -11.05
CA ASN A 286 -19.16 4.56 -11.47
C ASN A 286 -18.22 3.82 -10.52
N GLY A 287 -18.72 3.26 -9.41
CA GLY A 287 -17.87 2.65 -8.36
C GLY A 287 -16.93 1.56 -8.89
N LYS A 288 -17.30 0.81 -9.93
CA LYS A 288 -16.40 -0.19 -10.55
C LYS A 288 -15.26 0.45 -11.35
N ALA A 289 -15.49 1.54 -12.06
CA ALA A 289 -14.47 2.25 -12.84
C ALA A 289 -13.50 2.98 -11.90
N THR A 290 -14.03 3.70 -10.91
CA THR A 290 -13.26 4.38 -9.86
C THR A 290 -12.37 3.41 -9.07
N LEU A 291 -12.88 2.22 -8.74
CA LEU A 291 -12.09 1.18 -8.05
C LEU A 291 -11.07 0.48 -8.97
N ASP A 292 -11.23 0.53 -10.29
CA ASP A 292 -10.25 -0.02 -11.24
C ASP A 292 -9.11 0.97 -11.52
N ASN A 293 -9.41 2.27 -11.58
CA ASN A 293 -8.47 3.37 -11.85
C ASN A 293 -7.27 3.42 -10.86
N GLY A 294 -7.52 3.27 -9.56
CA GLY A 294 -6.42 3.23 -8.59
C GLY A 294 -5.68 4.55 -8.35
N TYR A 295 -6.29 5.69 -8.68
CA TYR A 295 -5.75 7.06 -8.49
C TYR A 295 -5.11 7.29 -7.11
N GLY A 296 -5.70 6.79 -6.03
CA GLY A 296 -5.16 7.00 -4.67
C GLY A 296 -3.83 6.29 -4.46
N MET A 297 -3.68 5.11 -5.08
CA MET A 297 -2.40 4.40 -5.11
C MET A 297 -1.38 5.16 -5.96
N PHE A 298 -1.81 5.71 -7.09
CA PHE A 298 -1.00 6.57 -7.94
C PHE A 298 -0.51 7.82 -7.20
N ALA A 299 -1.39 8.60 -6.56
CA ALA A 299 -1.04 9.80 -5.80
C ALA A 299 -0.04 9.48 -4.67
N THR A 300 -0.26 8.38 -3.94
CA THR A 300 0.70 7.89 -2.93
C THR A 300 2.06 7.58 -3.57
N MET A 301 2.06 6.92 -4.73
CA MET A 301 3.30 6.57 -5.44
C MET A 301 4.04 7.77 -5.98
N LEU A 302 3.31 8.72 -6.54
CA LEU A 302 3.84 9.97 -7.05
C LEU A 302 4.46 10.79 -5.91
N GLY A 303 3.76 10.91 -4.78
CA GLY A 303 4.23 11.65 -3.61
C GLY A 303 5.58 11.14 -3.08
N TYR A 304 5.73 9.84 -2.80
CA TYR A 304 7.02 9.36 -2.30
C TYR A 304 8.12 9.41 -3.37
N LYS A 305 7.80 9.33 -4.67
CA LYS A 305 8.81 9.40 -5.74
C LYS A 305 9.31 10.81 -6.00
N LEU A 306 8.43 11.80 -5.90
CA LEU A 306 8.81 13.21 -5.94
C LEU A 306 9.68 13.53 -4.72
N ALA A 307 9.22 13.14 -3.53
CA ALA A 307 9.98 13.33 -2.30
C ALA A 307 11.37 12.66 -2.35
N ASP A 308 11.47 11.41 -2.83
CA ASP A 308 12.76 10.69 -3.03
C ASP A 308 13.74 11.44 -3.96
N ARG A 309 13.26 12.42 -4.75
CA ARG A 309 14.05 13.24 -5.70
C ARG A 309 14.17 14.70 -5.28
N GLY A 310 13.73 15.09 -4.07
CA GLY A 310 13.73 16.47 -3.62
C GLY A 310 12.64 17.35 -4.22
N LYS A 311 11.72 16.75 -4.98
CA LYS A 311 10.64 17.40 -5.71
C LYS A 311 9.35 17.42 -4.88
N GLN A 312 8.38 18.23 -5.28
CA GLN A 312 7.21 18.54 -4.46
C GLN A 312 5.89 18.03 -5.06
N LEU A 313 5.02 17.53 -4.19
CA LEU A 313 3.61 17.25 -4.50
C LEU A 313 2.73 18.19 -3.69
N VAL A 314 1.90 18.98 -4.35
CA VAL A 314 0.92 19.86 -3.70
C VAL A 314 -0.48 19.33 -3.92
N GLN A 315 -1.24 19.24 -2.83
CA GLN A 315 -2.65 18.87 -2.87
C GLN A 315 -3.50 20.14 -2.74
N VAL A 316 -4.27 20.44 -3.78
CA VAL A 316 -5.25 21.53 -3.80
C VAL A 316 -6.53 21.05 -3.16
N ASP A 317 -7.18 21.91 -2.38
CA ASP A 317 -8.43 21.57 -1.70
C ASP A 317 -9.52 21.15 -2.71
N LYS A 318 -10.26 20.08 -2.37
CA LYS A 318 -11.30 19.50 -3.23
C LYS A 318 -12.49 20.42 -3.54
N TRP A 319 -12.68 21.49 -2.75
CA TRP A 319 -13.74 22.47 -2.95
C TRP A 319 -13.29 23.64 -3.83
N TYR A 320 -11.99 23.70 -4.16
CA TYR A 320 -11.50 24.66 -5.14
C TYR A 320 -12.24 24.45 -6.48
N PRO A 321 -12.87 25.51 -7.05
CA PRO A 321 -13.74 25.38 -8.21
C PRO A 321 -12.96 25.22 -9.54
N SER A 322 -11.99 24.30 -9.59
CA SER A 322 -11.05 24.06 -10.71
C SER A 322 -11.75 24.00 -12.07
N SER A 323 -12.82 23.22 -12.18
CA SER A 323 -13.56 23.05 -13.44
C SER A 323 -14.54 24.17 -13.79
N LYS A 324 -14.79 25.11 -12.87
CA LYS A 324 -15.72 26.26 -13.04
C LYS A 324 -14.99 27.60 -13.23
N THR A 325 -13.74 27.69 -12.82
CA THR A 325 -12.89 28.88 -12.96
C THR A 325 -12.29 28.94 -14.35
N CYS A 326 -12.25 30.12 -14.97
CA CYS A 326 -11.52 30.30 -16.24
C CYS A 326 -10.02 30.37 -15.97
N SER A 327 -9.23 29.48 -16.57
CA SER A 327 -7.77 29.46 -16.39
C SER A 327 -7.03 30.66 -16.97
N ARG A 328 -7.69 31.45 -17.83
CA ARG A 328 -7.13 32.68 -18.39
C ARG A 328 -7.46 33.93 -17.58
N CYS A 329 -8.74 34.10 -17.16
CA CYS A 329 -9.22 35.36 -16.58
C CYS A 329 -9.76 35.23 -15.15
N GLY A 330 -9.74 34.05 -14.55
CA GLY A 330 -10.18 33.80 -13.17
C GLY A 330 -11.69 33.86 -12.93
N LYS A 331 -12.51 34.29 -13.90
CA LYS A 331 -13.98 34.33 -13.75
C LYS A 331 -14.56 32.94 -13.53
N ILE A 332 -15.43 32.81 -12.54
CA ILE A 332 -16.15 31.57 -12.21
C ILE A 332 -17.49 31.59 -12.94
N LYS A 333 -17.85 30.46 -13.57
CA LYS A 333 -19.18 30.26 -14.15
C LYS A 333 -19.75 28.87 -13.80
N PRO A 334 -21.08 28.69 -13.86
CA PRO A 334 -21.68 27.37 -13.78
C PRO A 334 -21.11 26.45 -14.88
N MET A 335 -20.72 25.23 -14.51
CA MET A 335 -20.26 24.19 -15.43
C MET A 335 -20.92 22.86 -15.06
N PRO A 336 -22.08 22.53 -15.65
CA PRO A 336 -22.74 21.24 -15.47
C PRO A 336 -21.86 20.07 -15.94
N LEU A 337 -22.07 18.87 -15.38
CA LEU A 337 -21.23 17.71 -15.72
C LEU A 337 -21.31 17.30 -17.20
N SER A 338 -22.46 17.54 -17.85
CA SER A 338 -22.69 17.28 -19.28
C SER A 338 -21.90 18.22 -20.20
N GLN A 339 -21.49 19.40 -19.71
CA GLN A 339 -20.72 20.35 -20.49
C GLN A 339 -19.24 19.97 -20.44
N ARG A 340 -18.70 19.54 -21.60
CA ARG A 340 -17.31 19.10 -21.75
C ARG A 340 -16.39 20.14 -22.38
N SER A 341 -16.95 21.11 -23.12
CA SER A 341 -16.22 22.29 -23.61
C SER A 341 -16.33 23.45 -22.61
N TYR A 342 -15.20 24.09 -22.33
CA TYR A 342 -15.10 25.30 -21.51
C TYR A 342 -14.93 26.54 -22.40
N ASP A 343 -16.02 27.25 -22.63
CA ASP A 343 -16.03 28.50 -23.40
C ASP A 343 -16.18 29.73 -22.49
N CYS A 344 -15.18 30.60 -22.44
CA CYS A 344 -15.21 31.82 -21.63
C CYS A 344 -15.42 33.07 -22.47
N THR A 345 -16.08 34.08 -21.90
CA THR A 345 -16.26 35.41 -22.50
C THR A 345 -14.95 36.16 -22.75
N CYS A 346 -13.84 35.76 -22.09
CA CYS A 346 -12.49 36.28 -22.40
C CYS A 346 -11.84 35.62 -23.64
N GLY A 347 -12.60 34.83 -24.41
CA GLY A 347 -12.14 34.15 -25.62
C GLY A 347 -11.36 32.85 -25.39
N LEU A 348 -11.28 32.34 -24.16
CA LEU A 348 -10.70 31.02 -23.90
C LEU A 348 -11.68 29.92 -24.32
N LYS A 349 -11.20 28.94 -25.09
CA LYS A 349 -11.92 27.71 -25.44
C LYS A 349 -11.00 26.51 -25.24
N LEU A 350 -11.37 25.61 -24.33
CA LEU A 350 -10.60 24.40 -23.99
C LEU A 350 -11.55 23.24 -23.64
N ASP A 351 -11.04 22.01 -23.61
CA ASP A 351 -11.70 20.94 -22.88
C ASP A 351 -11.80 21.28 -21.39
N ARG A 352 -12.91 20.91 -20.76
CA ARG A 352 -13.21 21.22 -19.36
C ARG A 352 -12.19 20.60 -18.40
N ASP A 353 -11.78 19.36 -18.62
CA ASP A 353 -10.82 18.67 -17.75
C ASP A 353 -9.43 19.32 -17.90
N VAL A 354 -9.07 19.77 -19.11
CA VAL A 354 -7.82 20.53 -19.36
C VAL A 354 -7.85 21.88 -18.64
N ASN A 355 -8.95 22.63 -18.73
CA ASN A 355 -9.11 23.88 -17.99
C ASN A 355 -9.00 23.66 -16.47
N ALA A 356 -9.60 22.59 -15.95
CA ALA A 356 -9.48 22.20 -14.54
C ALA A 356 -8.03 21.90 -14.16
N ALA A 357 -7.31 21.09 -14.95
CA ALA A 357 -5.91 20.76 -14.73
C ALA A 357 -4.99 22.00 -14.71
N VAL A 358 -5.22 22.97 -15.60
CA VAL A 358 -4.49 24.24 -15.59
C VAL A 358 -4.77 25.04 -14.31
N ASN A 359 -6.03 25.10 -13.86
CA ASN A 359 -6.36 25.78 -12.59
C ASN A 359 -5.74 25.09 -11.38
N ILE A 360 -5.72 23.75 -11.35
CA ILE A 360 -5.06 22.96 -10.30
C ILE A 360 -3.55 23.27 -10.29
N LYS A 361 -2.92 23.33 -11.47
CA LYS A 361 -1.51 23.74 -11.61
C LYS A 361 -1.28 25.11 -10.98
N ASN A 362 -2.04 26.11 -11.42
CA ASN A 362 -1.88 27.50 -11.00
C ASN A 362 -2.09 27.66 -9.49
N ARG A 363 -3.20 27.13 -8.97
CA ARG A 363 -3.50 27.20 -7.52
C ARG A 363 -2.48 26.45 -6.68
N GLY A 364 -2.05 25.27 -7.12
CA GLY A 364 -1.03 24.51 -6.40
C GLY A 364 0.34 25.19 -6.42
N TYR A 365 0.66 25.93 -7.49
CA TYR A 365 1.89 26.73 -7.54
C TYR A 365 1.83 27.96 -6.63
N GLU A 366 0.71 28.67 -6.58
CA GLU A 366 0.47 29.74 -5.60
C GLU A 366 0.69 29.22 -4.17
N MET A 367 0.05 28.09 -3.81
CA MET A 367 0.20 27.45 -2.50
C MET A 367 1.64 26.99 -2.20
N TYR A 368 2.44 26.72 -3.24
CA TYR A 368 3.86 26.41 -3.07
C TYR A 368 4.65 27.68 -2.76
N LEU A 369 4.43 28.77 -3.50
CA LEU A 369 5.09 30.06 -3.27
C LEU A 369 4.76 30.62 -1.88
N GLU A 370 3.50 30.53 -1.44
CA GLU A 370 3.04 30.92 -0.11
C GLU A 370 3.78 30.18 1.03
N LYS A 371 4.33 28.98 0.78
CA LYS A 371 5.11 28.21 1.77
C LYS A 371 6.61 28.48 1.70
N CYS A 372 7.08 29.08 0.62
CA CYS A 372 8.49 29.40 0.38
C CYS A 372 8.83 30.85 0.74
N ALA A 373 7.84 31.74 0.71
CA ALA A 373 7.89 33.04 1.36
C ALA A 373 7.84 32.88 2.89
#